data_AF-A0A1S2D2K4-F1
#
_entry.id   AF-A0A1S2D2K4-F1
#
_cell.length_a   1.000
_cell.length_b   1.000
_cell.length_c   1.000
_cell.angle_alpha   90.00
_cell.angle_beta   90.00
_cell.angle_gamma   90.00
#
_symmetry.space_group_name_H-M   'P 1'
#
loop_
_entity.id
_entity.type
_entity.pdbx_description
1 polymer ?
#
loop_
_entity_poly.entity_id
_entity_poly.type
_entity_poly.pdbx_seq_one_letter_code
_entity_poly.pdbx_strand_id
1 'polypeptide(L)'
;MPKHPIAVELEAINREGETQVVRDSGLTVQGYSVYLRAVEASGLALATWVADYDTIGQAYELAERLSVALTIPLTVLVPGLLMPVKRDPAATASPITMAN
;
A
#
# COMPACT_ATOMS: atom_id res chain seq x y z
N MET A 1 -5.26 14.64 -21.81
CA MET A 1 -6.21 14.82 -20.69
C MET A 1 -5.56 14.28 -19.42
N PRO A 2 -5.67 14.98 -18.27
CA PRO A 2 -5.32 14.40 -16.97
C PRO A 2 -6.25 13.21 -16.69
N LYS A 3 -5.69 12.05 -16.39
CA LYS A 3 -6.44 10.82 -16.11
C LYS A 3 -6.56 10.69 -14.60
N HIS A 4 -7.79 10.54 -14.12
CA HIS A 4 -8.02 10.29 -12.71
C HIS A 4 -7.54 8.89 -12.38
N PRO A 5 -6.76 8.72 -11.30
CA PRO A 5 -6.44 7.40 -10.79
C PRO A 5 -7.72 6.63 -10.47
N ILE A 6 -7.69 5.32 -10.71
CA ILE A 6 -8.80 4.39 -10.46
C ILE A 6 -8.46 3.36 -9.39
N ALA A 7 -7.18 3.20 -9.04
CA ALA A 7 -6.74 2.32 -7.96
C ALA A 7 -5.36 2.75 -7.46
N VAL A 8 -5.06 2.38 -6.21
CA VAL A 8 -3.70 2.35 -5.65
C VAL A 8 -3.21 0.90 -5.70
N GLU A 9 -1.98 0.68 -6.14
CA GLU A 9 -1.33 -0.64 -6.14
C GLU A 9 -0.10 -0.60 -5.24
N LEU A 10 -0.03 -1.52 -4.27
CA LEU A 10 1.13 -1.75 -3.42
C LEU A 10 1.79 -3.06 -3.84
N GLU A 11 3.01 -2.98 -4.37
CA GLU A 11 3.73 -4.13 -4.89
C GLU A 11 4.99 -4.39 -4.06
N ALA A 12 5.28 -5.67 -3.79
CA ALA A 12 6.60 -6.06 -3.31
C ALA A 12 7.57 -6.09 -4.49
N ILE A 13 8.78 -5.58 -4.31
CA ILE A 13 9.77 -5.50 -5.37
C ILE A 13 11.10 -6.16 -4.97
N ASN A 14 11.73 -6.78 -5.96
CA ASN A 14 13.12 -7.21 -5.93
C ASN A 14 13.91 -6.26 -6.84
N ARG A 15 15.06 -5.78 -6.36
CA ARG A 15 15.93 -4.80 -7.06
C ARG A 15 17.24 -5.43 -7.52
N GLU A 16 17.34 -6.76 -7.60
CA GLU A 16 18.53 -7.43 -8.15
C GLU A 16 18.56 -7.25 -9.67
N GLY A 17 19.17 -6.15 -10.11
CA GLY A 17 19.20 -5.76 -11.52
C GLY A 17 18.01 -4.86 -11.87
N GLU A 18 17.09 -5.36 -12.69
CA GLU A 18 15.84 -4.66 -13.00
C GLU A 18 14.81 -4.85 -11.88
N THR A 19 14.08 -3.78 -11.54
CA THR A 19 13.00 -3.86 -10.54
C THR A 19 11.92 -4.82 -11.00
N GLN A 20 11.71 -5.88 -10.23
CA GLN A 20 10.74 -6.93 -10.53
C GLN A 20 9.72 -7.06 -9.41
N VAL A 21 8.46 -7.28 -9.79
CA VAL A 21 7.38 -7.52 -8.83
C VAL A 21 7.50 -8.93 -8.27
N VAL A 22 7.55 -9.02 -6.94
CA VAL A 22 7.58 -10.28 -6.20
C VAL A 22 6.14 -10.64 -5.88
N ARG A 23 5.54 -11.53 -6.67
CA ARG A 23 4.18 -12.07 -6.40
C ARG A 23 4.30 -13.44 -5.73
N ASP A 24 4.73 -14.43 -6.51
CA ASP A 24 4.92 -15.83 -6.08
C ASP A 24 6.21 -16.44 -6.68
N SER A 25 7.12 -15.59 -7.17
CA SER A 25 8.32 -16.00 -7.92
C SER A 25 9.43 -16.61 -7.05
N GLY A 26 9.23 -16.70 -5.74
CA GLY A 26 10.28 -17.10 -4.79
C GLY A 26 11.44 -16.11 -4.68
N LEU A 27 11.33 -14.94 -5.33
CA LEU A 27 12.33 -13.88 -5.24
C LEU A 27 12.31 -13.24 -3.85
N THR A 28 13.48 -12.83 -3.39
CA THR A 28 13.61 -12.09 -2.13
C THR A 28 12.93 -10.74 -2.26
N VAL A 29 12.05 -10.39 -1.32
CA VAL A 29 11.50 -9.03 -1.24
C VAL A 29 12.60 -8.08 -0.73
N GLN A 30 12.92 -7.06 -1.51
CA GLN A 30 13.94 -6.05 -1.19
C GLN A 30 13.34 -4.66 -0.96
N GLY A 31 12.05 -4.51 -1.18
CA GLY A 31 11.32 -3.28 -0.93
C GLY A 31 9.88 -3.38 -1.38
N TYR A 32 9.20 -2.25 -1.34
CA TYR A 32 7.80 -2.10 -1.70
C TYR A 32 7.62 -0.80 -2.48
N SER A 33 6.81 -0.84 -3.53
CA SER A 33 6.51 0.30 -4.37
C SER A 33 5.02 0.58 -4.40
N VAL A 34 4.65 1.85 -4.35
CA VAL A 34 3.27 2.32 -4.44
C VAL A 34 3.06 2.97 -5.80
N TYR A 35 1.99 2.57 -6.48
CA TYR A 35 1.60 3.08 -7.79
C TYR A 35 0.17 3.61 -7.79
N LEU A 36 -0.10 4.60 -8.63
CA LEU A 36 -1.45 5.01 -9.02
C LEU A 36 -1.78 4.44 -10.39
N ARG A 37 -2.84 3.64 -10.46
CA ARG A 37 -3.32 3.07 -11.71
C ARG A 37 -4.35 3.98 -12.34
N ALA A 38 -4.22 4.20 -13.64
CA ALA A 38 -5.20 4.92 -14.45
C ALA A 38 -5.51 4.15 -15.73
N VAL A 39 -6.68 4.39 -16.32
CA VAL A 39 -7.04 3.83 -17.63
C VAL A 39 -7.18 4.97 -18.63
N GLU A 40 -6.54 4.80 -19.78
CA GLU A 40 -6.62 5.73 -20.89
C GLU A 40 -7.96 5.63 -21.63
N ALA A 41 -8.32 6.66 -22.39
CA ALA A 41 -9.47 6.59 -23.30
C ALA A 41 -9.32 5.48 -24.36
N SER A 42 -8.07 5.08 -24.65
CA SER A 42 -7.73 3.94 -25.51
C SER A 42 -7.96 2.57 -24.83
N GLY A 43 -8.31 2.54 -23.54
CA GLY A 43 -8.39 1.32 -22.73
C GLY A 43 -7.04 0.83 -22.18
N LEU A 44 -5.93 1.51 -22.51
CA LEU A 44 -4.62 1.17 -21.99
C LEU A 44 -4.56 1.42 -20.47
N ALA A 45 -4.10 0.44 -19.70
CA ALA A 45 -3.82 0.61 -18.29
C ALA A 45 -2.42 1.20 -18.09
N LEU A 46 -2.31 2.25 -17.28
CA LEU A 46 -1.05 2.87 -16.88
C LEU A 46 -0.88 2.75 -15.38
N ALA A 47 0.36 2.57 -14.93
CA ALA A 47 0.75 2.65 -13.53
C ALA A 47 1.78 3.77 -13.38
N THR A 48 1.47 4.76 -12.55
CA THR A 48 2.39 5.87 -12.23
C THR A 48 3.03 5.60 -10.89
N TRP A 49 4.36 5.53 -10.87
CA TRP A 49 5.13 5.39 -9.64
C TRP A 49 4.91 6.59 -8.71
N VAL A 50 4.67 6.32 -7.42
CA VAL A 50 4.50 7.33 -6.38
C VAL A 50 5.73 7.39 -5.48
N ALA A 51 6.07 6.26 -4.87
CA ALA A 51 7.15 6.16 -3.90
C ALA A 51 7.56 4.70 -3.67
N ASP A 52 8.77 4.56 -3.15
CA ASP A 52 9.37 3.29 -2.73
C ASP A 52 9.64 3.31 -1.21
N TYR A 53 9.54 2.15 -0.58
CA TYR A 53 9.84 1.94 0.84
C TYR A 53 10.55 0.62 1.05
N ASP A 54 11.42 0.58 2.07
CA ASP A 54 12.09 -0.67 2.46
C ASP A 54 11.21 -1.53 3.39
N THR A 55 10.18 -0.94 4.00
CA THR A 55 9.27 -1.65 4.93
C THR A 55 7.82 -1.64 4.44
N ILE A 56 7.13 -2.76 4.62
CA ILE A 56 5.74 -2.93 4.19
C ILE A 56 4.77 -2.01 4.94
N GLY A 57 5.06 -1.70 6.21
CA GLY A 57 4.21 -0.86 7.05
C GLY A 57 4.10 0.57 6.50
N GLN A 58 5.23 1.18 6.13
CA GLN A 58 5.25 2.54 5.58
C GLN A 58 4.58 2.58 4.19
N ALA A 59 4.86 1.59 3.35
CA ALA A 59 4.24 1.48 2.03
C ALA A 59 2.71 1.31 2.14
N TYR A 60 2.25 0.46 3.06
CA TYR A 60 0.83 0.25 3.32
C TYR A 60 0.15 1.50 3.86
N GLU A 61 0.78 2.21 4.80
CA GLU A 61 0.22 3.46 5.35
C GLU A 61 0.03 4.51 4.24
N LEU A 62 1.04 4.70 3.37
CA LEU A 62 0.88 5.61 2.24
C LEU A 62 -0.25 5.14 1.31
N ALA A 63 -0.27 3.86 0.97
CA ALA A 63 -1.24 3.31 0.03
C ALA A 63 -2.68 3.40 0.56
N GLU A 64 -2.89 3.16 1.86
CA GLU A 64 -4.16 3.33 2.56
C GLU A 64 -4.59 4.79 2.58
N ARG A 65 -3.68 5.73 2.91
CA ARG A 65 -3.96 7.17 2.91
C ARG A 65 -4.37 7.66 1.52
N LEU A 66 -3.70 7.21 0.46
CA LEU A 66 -4.03 7.58 -0.92
C LEU A 66 -5.38 6.98 -1.35
N SER A 67 -5.65 5.73 -0.99
CA SER A 67 -6.92 5.07 -1.28
C SER A 67 -8.09 5.83 -0.66
N VAL A 68 -7.97 6.25 0.60
CA VAL A 68 -8.98 7.05 1.29
C VAL A 68 -9.09 8.46 0.69
N ALA A 69 -7.97 9.16 0.50
CA ALA A 69 -7.96 10.54 0.01
C ALA A 69 -8.55 10.68 -1.39
N LEU A 70 -8.35 9.68 -2.25
CA LEU A 70 -8.84 9.66 -3.62
C LEU A 70 -10.15 8.90 -3.78
N THR A 71 -10.63 8.22 -2.72
CA THR A 71 -11.83 7.35 -2.77
C THR A 71 -11.70 6.28 -3.87
N ILE A 72 -10.52 5.65 -3.96
CA ILE A 72 -10.22 4.61 -4.94
C ILE A 72 -9.74 3.34 -4.23
N PRO A 73 -10.00 2.14 -4.77
CA PRO A 73 -9.58 0.88 -4.14
C PRO A 73 -8.05 0.75 -4.00
N LEU A 74 -7.61 0.09 -2.94
CA LEU A 74 -6.24 -0.37 -2.73
C LEU A 74 -6.11 -1.85 -3.11
N THR A 75 -5.19 -2.16 -4.02
CA THR A 75 -4.79 -3.53 -4.35
C THR A 75 -3.41 -3.80 -3.75
N VAL A 76 -3.32 -4.85 -2.93
CA VAL A 76 -2.04 -5.27 -2.31
C VAL A 76 -1.54 -6.53 -3.00
N LEU A 77 -0.33 -6.46 -3.55
CA LEU A 77 0.32 -7.46 -4.38
C LEU A 77 1.68 -7.82 -3.77
N VAL A 78 1.64 -8.39 -2.58
CA VAL A 78 2.82 -8.77 -1.79
C VAL A 78 2.78 -10.27 -1.47
N PRO A 79 3.93 -10.95 -1.38
CA PRO A 79 3.97 -12.37 -1.02
C PRO A 79 3.55 -12.56 0.43
N GLY A 80 2.57 -13.45 0.65
CA GLY A 80 2.07 -13.79 1.98
C GLY A 80 0.96 -12.84 2.47
N LEU A 81 -0.03 -13.41 3.17
CA LEU A 81 -1.13 -12.68 3.78
C LEU A 81 -0.58 -11.64 4.77
N LEU A 82 -0.61 -10.37 4.38
CA LEU A 82 -0.74 -9.28 5.34
C LEU A 82 -2.07 -9.50 6.06
N MET A 83 -2.06 -10.26 7.16
CA MET A 83 -3.18 -10.25 8.07
C MET A 83 -3.38 -8.79 8.48
N PRO A 84 -4.60 -8.23 8.33
CA PRO A 84 -4.85 -6.86 8.73
C PRO A 84 -4.45 -6.73 10.19
N VAL A 85 -3.49 -5.84 10.48
CA VAL A 85 -3.21 -5.43 11.84
C VAL A 85 -4.54 -4.89 12.36
N LYS A 86 -5.20 -5.66 13.22
CA LYS A 86 -6.36 -5.23 13.98
C LYS A 86 -5.90 -3.98 14.74
N ARG A 87 -6.22 -2.80 14.21
CA ARG A 87 -6.11 -1.55 14.95
C ARG A 87 -7.19 -1.64 16.03
N ASP A 88 -6.82 -2.22 17.18
CA ASP A 88 -7.62 -2.05 18.37
C ASP A 88 -7.67 -0.53 18.64
N PRO A 89 -8.88 0.07 18.78
CA PRO A 89 -8.99 1.45 19.19
C PRO A 89 -8.21 1.57 20.50
N ALA A 90 -7.19 2.45 20.53
CA ALA A 90 -6.49 2.76 21.76
C ALA A 90 -7.55 3.19 22.78
N ALA A 91 -7.86 2.29 23.71
CA ALA A 91 -8.72 2.59 24.84
C ALA A 91 -7.98 3.65 25.65
N THR A 92 -8.45 4.89 25.58
CA THR A 92 -8.08 5.95 26.52
C THR A 92 -8.45 5.46 27.92
N ALA A 93 -7.49 4.86 28.61
CA ALA A 93 -7.57 4.54 30.01
C ALA A 93 -7.37 5.85 30.79
N SER A 94 -8.48 6.45 31.24
CA SER A 94 -8.42 7.47 32.28
C SER A 94 -8.32 6.76 33.64
N PRO A 95 -7.38 7.16 34.53
CA PRO A 95 -7.22 6.55 35.83
C PRO A 95 -8.35 6.95 36.79
N ILE A 96 -8.95 5.93 37.41
CA ILE A 96 -9.77 6.06 38.63
C ILE A 96 -8.92 6.69 39.74
N THR A 97 -9.30 7.89 40.20
CA THR A 97 -8.86 8.44 41.49
C THR A 97 -9.97 8.22 42.50
N MET A 98 -9.70 7.33 43.45
CA MET A 98 -10.46 7.08 44.67
C MET A 98 -10.11 8.15 45.70
N ALA A 99 -11.11 8.81 46.30
CA ALA A 99 -10.94 9.61 47.49
C ALA A 99 -11.88 9.08 48.58
N ASN A 100 -11.29 8.73 49.72
CA ASN A 100 -11.97 8.40 50.96
C ASN A 100 -12.53 9.65 51.64
#